data_AF-A0A8B9XVW3-F1
#
_entry.id   AF-A0A8B9XVW3-F1
#
_cell.length_a   1.000
_cell.length_b   1.000
_cell.length_c   1.000
_cell.angle_alpha   90.00
_cell.angle_beta   90.00
_cell.angle_gamma   90.00
#
_symmetry.space_group_name_H-M   'P 1'
#
loop_
_entity.id
_entity.type
_entity.pdbx_description
1 polymer ?
#
loop_
_entity_poly.entity_id
_entity_poly.type
_entity_poly.pdbx_seq_one_letter_code
_entity_poly.pdbx_strand_id
1 'polypeptide(L)'
;MVAPRALGILLLLHLASGEEDSTPKYEEPRNVCQGFTNMNSYEDFDLNRTAGCFSKCTRSQKKLCHLGNLQRYWLNFETYLVERNQMDTLNTSFLTAFVKSINTNVSEDLYFSLTPSQIPKQVTKDEHQHPDRVRLPKSLFGSLKSGGPMVRLGIIVLDIGPGNVFKGSLLSREDGSRVLNNRIVGLTLGHINVTELAEPLEITFSHQYQPPNMNLSCEFWDATKGSSGDWSSKGCSTEVGVRRTVCRCDHLTFFALLLRPILDEATVRALIHISQAGCGTSMIFLAFTIAPYVVLRFSRQRFKSEDAPKIHVALSISLFLLNLAFFLNVGQRLKGSNTACWARGAVFHYFLLCAFTWMGLEAFHLYLLVIKVFNTYFSHYFLKLSLMGWVLPALIVIGTGIANSYGPYCIRDEKNVITLELCWFREKTALYVTVYGYCLIIFLFSAVILSLVSWKIFTLSSATAGKEKGQHWKGVLTLLGLSCLVGLPWGLALLTSLGQFTAYVFALFTSLQGVFIFCWFIVLYCPSQSTVTSSSGTARVDHAQIVSHE
;
A
#
# COMPACT_ATOMS: atom_id res chain seq x y z
N MET A 1 -55.64 -38.16 15.82
CA MET A 1 -55.41 -39.41 15.07
C MET A 1 -55.26 -39.06 13.60
N VAL A 2 -54.11 -39.41 13.02
CA VAL A 2 -53.90 -39.86 11.63
C VAL A 2 -54.22 -38.88 10.49
N ALA A 3 -53.15 -38.29 9.93
CA ALA A 3 -53.00 -37.98 8.50
C ALA A 3 -53.02 -39.31 7.70
N PRO A 4 -53.38 -39.40 6.40
CA PRO A 4 -52.74 -38.58 5.35
C PRO A 4 -53.60 -38.27 4.11
N ARG A 5 -53.16 -37.29 3.31
CA ARG A 5 -52.93 -37.40 1.84
C ARG A 5 -52.77 -36.01 1.23
N ALA A 6 -51.64 -35.40 1.57
CA ALA A 6 -50.91 -34.51 0.67
C ALA A 6 -50.28 -35.39 -0.43
N LEU A 7 -50.79 -35.31 -1.67
CA LEU A 7 -50.09 -35.73 -2.90
C LEU A 7 -50.86 -35.43 -4.21
N GLY A 8 -52.11 -34.95 -4.14
CA GLY A 8 -52.92 -34.66 -5.34
C GLY A 8 -52.91 -33.20 -5.85
N ILE A 9 -52.45 -32.23 -5.05
CA ILE A 9 -52.65 -30.80 -5.35
C ILE A 9 -51.40 -30.13 -5.96
N LEU A 10 -50.21 -30.73 -5.82
CA LEU A 10 -48.98 -30.21 -6.42
C LEU A 10 -48.77 -30.63 -7.89
N LEU A 11 -49.53 -31.60 -8.42
CA LEU A 11 -49.44 -32.00 -9.84
C LEU A 11 -50.31 -31.15 -10.77
N LEU A 12 -51.32 -30.46 -10.25
CA LEU A 12 -52.23 -29.62 -11.05
C LEU A 12 -51.73 -28.18 -11.24
N LEU A 13 -50.75 -27.73 -10.44
CA LEU A 13 -50.11 -26.42 -10.58
C LEU A 13 -48.90 -26.41 -11.53
N HIS A 14 -48.41 -27.59 -11.95
CA HIS A 14 -47.29 -27.69 -12.90
C HIS A 14 -47.71 -27.92 -14.36
N LEU A 15 -49.00 -28.16 -14.64
CA LEU A 15 -49.53 -28.43 -15.98
C LEU A 15 -50.33 -27.26 -16.61
N ALA A 16 -50.43 -26.11 -15.92
CA ALA A 16 -51.23 -24.96 -16.36
C ALA A 16 -50.39 -23.67 -16.63
N SER A 17 -49.11 -23.80 -16.92
CA SER A 17 -48.27 -22.67 -17.37
C SER A 17 -47.52 -23.01 -18.66
N GLY A 18 -48.25 -23.55 -19.63
CA GLY A 18 -47.78 -23.90 -20.96
C GLY A 18 -48.61 -23.23 -22.03
N GLU A 19 -48.60 -21.89 -22.08
CA GLU A 19 -48.87 -21.10 -23.28
C GLU A 19 -48.53 -19.64 -22.97
N GLU A 20 -47.30 -19.21 -23.28
CA GLU A 20 -46.98 -17.79 -23.41
C GLU A 20 -46.51 -17.52 -24.84
N ASP A 21 -47.44 -16.87 -25.53
CA ASP A 21 -47.38 -16.03 -26.72
C ASP A 21 -45.97 -15.60 -27.18
N SER A 22 -45.68 -15.86 -28.46
CA SER A 22 -44.48 -15.42 -29.16
C SER A 22 -44.53 -13.91 -29.41
N THR A 23 -44.20 -13.13 -28.38
CA THR A 23 -43.81 -11.73 -28.53
C THR A 23 -42.34 -11.67 -28.96
N PRO A 24 -41.94 -10.77 -29.88
CA PRO A 24 -40.55 -10.62 -30.26
C PRO A 24 -39.78 -10.14 -29.03
N LYS A 25 -38.91 -10.98 -28.48
CA LYS A 25 -37.90 -10.56 -27.51
C LYS A 25 -37.09 -9.45 -28.14
N TYR A 26 -37.34 -8.21 -27.73
CA TYR A 26 -36.35 -7.15 -27.86
C TYR A 26 -35.14 -7.61 -27.04
N GLU A 27 -34.09 -8.09 -27.71
CA GLU A 27 -32.77 -8.21 -27.10
C GLU A 27 -32.40 -6.82 -26.59
N GLU A 28 -32.31 -6.65 -25.27
CA GLU A 28 -31.67 -5.48 -24.70
C GLU A 28 -30.26 -5.34 -25.31
N PRO A 29 -29.82 -4.12 -25.64
CA PRO A 29 -28.53 -3.92 -26.30
C PRO A 29 -27.40 -4.42 -25.39
N ARG A 30 -26.80 -5.57 -25.76
CA ARG A 30 -25.71 -6.24 -25.02
C ARG A 30 -24.67 -5.21 -24.58
N ASN A 31 -24.37 -5.16 -23.29
CA ASN A 31 -23.44 -4.19 -22.73
C ASN A 31 -21.99 -4.65 -22.91
N VAL A 32 -21.34 -4.15 -23.96
CA VAL A 32 -19.94 -4.44 -24.33
C VAL A 32 -18.96 -4.27 -23.14
N CYS A 33 -19.29 -3.45 -22.13
CA CYS A 33 -18.45 -3.23 -20.94
C CYS A 33 -18.53 -4.30 -19.85
N GLN A 34 -19.57 -5.15 -19.85
CA GLN A 34 -19.73 -6.23 -18.88
C GLN A 34 -19.14 -7.56 -19.38
N GLY A 35 -18.80 -7.62 -20.67
CA GLY A 35 -18.10 -8.72 -21.32
C GLY A 35 -19.01 -9.58 -22.20
N PHE A 36 -18.47 -10.04 -23.33
CA PHE A 36 -19.05 -11.12 -24.11
C PHE A 36 -18.68 -12.45 -23.44
N THR A 37 -19.68 -13.25 -23.07
CA THR A 37 -19.50 -14.59 -22.46
C THR A 37 -19.17 -15.68 -23.50
N ASN A 38 -19.33 -15.39 -24.80
CA ASN A 38 -19.01 -16.32 -25.89
C ASN A 38 -17.76 -15.86 -26.65
N MET A 39 -16.65 -16.59 -26.47
CA MET A 39 -15.31 -16.24 -26.97
C MET A 39 -15.06 -16.51 -28.46
N ASN A 40 -16.03 -17.06 -29.21
CA ASN A 40 -15.76 -17.65 -30.53
C ASN A 40 -16.50 -16.98 -31.72
N SER A 41 -17.33 -15.95 -31.50
CA SER A 41 -18.01 -15.24 -32.60
C SER A 41 -17.44 -13.83 -32.78
N TYR A 42 -16.59 -13.66 -33.80
CA TYR A 42 -15.99 -12.39 -34.19
C TYR A 42 -16.97 -11.39 -34.86
N GLU A 43 -18.24 -11.75 -35.02
CA GLU A 43 -19.22 -10.92 -35.73
C GLU A 43 -19.72 -9.68 -34.96
N ASP A 44 -19.30 -9.48 -33.70
CA ASP A 44 -19.86 -8.46 -32.80
C ASP A 44 -18.81 -7.43 -32.28
N PHE A 45 -17.64 -7.33 -32.93
CA PHE A 45 -16.62 -6.32 -32.58
C PHE A 45 -17.01 -4.92 -33.08
N ASP A 46 -17.97 -4.27 -32.42
CA ASP A 46 -18.26 -2.85 -32.65
C ASP A 46 -17.14 -1.99 -32.04
N LEU A 47 -16.28 -1.49 -32.93
CA LEU A 47 -15.14 -0.61 -32.61
C LEU A 47 -15.56 0.64 -31.84
N ASN A 48 -16.70 1.24 -32.18
CA ASN A 48 -17.19 2.46 -31.54
C ASN A 48 -17.76 2.17 -30.14
N ARG A 49 -18.45 1.03 -29.96
CA ARG A 49 -18.92 0.63 -28.62
C ARG A 49 -17.76 0.22 -27.72
N THR A 50 -16.75 -0.45 -28.27
CA THR A 50 -15.51 -0.79 -27.55
C THR A 50 -14.76 0.48 -27.15
N ALA A 51 -14.58 1.44 -28.07
CA ALA A 51 -14.02 2.76 -27.79
C ALA A 51 -14.75 3.50 -26.67
N GLY A 52 -16.09 3.54 -26.77
CA GLY A 52 -16.96 4.15 -25.78
C GLY A 52 -16.84 3.47 -24.41
N CYS A 53 -16.61 2.15 -24.41
CA CYS A 53 -16.40 1.39 -23.18
C CYS A 53 -15.06 1.73 -22.51
N PHE A 54 -13.95 1.68 -23.26
CA PHE A 54 -12.64 2.06 -22.76
C PHE A 54 -12.67 3.49 -22.19
N SER A 55 -13.27 4.44 -22.91
CA SER A 55 -13.44 5.82 -22.44
C SER A 55 -14.24 5.93 -21.13
N LYS A 56 -15.36 5.20 -21.02
CA LYS A 56 -16.22 5.19 -19.81
C LYS A 56 -15.53 4.52 -18.61
N CYS A 57 -14.83 3.40 -18.83
CA CYS A 57 -14.07 2.71 -17.79
C CYS A 57 -12.85 3.51 -17.32
N THR A 58 -12.31 4.39 -18.16
CA THR A 58 -11.23 5.31 -17.80
C THR A 58 -11.72 6.47 -16.93
N ARG A 59 -12.97 6.95 -17.12
CA ARG A 59 -13.53 8.11 -16.39
C ARG A 59 -14.32 7.78 -15.11
N SER A 60 -14.96 6.61 -15.03
CA SER A 60 -15.85 6.26 -13.91
C SER A 60 -15.32 5.09 -13.10
N GLN A 61 -14.87 5.37 -11.87
CA GLN A 61 -14.60 4.32 -10.89
C GLN A 61 -15.92 3.68 -10.42
N LYS A 62 -16.03 2.35 -10.64
CA LYS A 62 -16.60 1.33 -9.73
C LYS A 62 -17.88 0.55 -10.05
N LYS A 63 -18.78 0.88 -10.99
CA LYS A 63 -20.04 0.08 -11.10
C LYS A 63 -20.31 -0.75 -12.36
N LEU A 64 -19.55 -0.64 -13.45
CA LEU A 64 -19.91 -1.33 -14.70
C LEU A 64 -18.77 -1.96 -15.52
N CYS A 65 -17.52 -1.95 -15.05
CA CYS A 65 -16.38 -2.43 -15.84
C CYS A 65 -15.70 -3.65 -15.21
N HIS A 66 -15.82 -4.82 -15.85
CA HIS A 66 -15.00 -5.99 -15.53
C HIS A 66 -13.64 -5.88 -16.23
N LEU A 67 -12.65 -5.27 -15.56
CA LEU A 67 -11.30 -5.01 -16.09
C LEU A 67 -10.63 -6.24 -16.72
N GLY A 68 -10.68 -7.40 -16.03
CA GLY A 68 -10.07 -8.62 -16.55
C GLY A 68 -10.73 -9.13 -17.84
N ASN A 69 -12.03 -8.92 -18.02
CA ASN A 69 -12.73 -9.29 -19.26
C ASN A 69 -12.39 -8.31 -20.38
N LEU A 70 -12.32 -7.01 -20.08
CA LEU A 70 -11.94 -5.98 -21.05
C LEU A 70 -10.49 -6.18 -21.58
N GLN A 71 -9.58 -6.58 -20.70
CA GLN A 71 -8.18 -6.87 -21.06
C GLN A 71 -8.04 -8.16 -21.88
N ARG A 72 -8.77 -9.23 -21.55
CA ARG A 72 -8.81 -10.45 -22.37
C ARG A 72 -9.44 -10.21 -23.74
N TYR A 73 -10.53 -9.43 -23.78
CA TYR A 73 -11.18 -9.03 -25.02
C TYR A 73 -10.23 -8.26 -25.95
N TRP A 74 -9.35 -7.42 -25.38
CA TRP A 74 -8.33 -6.70 -26.15
C TRP A 74 -7.35 -7.62 -26.89
N LEU A 75 -6.87 -8.67 -26.24
CA LEU A 75 -5.91 -9.60 -26.87
C LEU A 75 -6.53 -10.30 -28.09
N ASN A 76 -7.82 -10.67 -28.00
CA ASN A 76 -8.55 -11.27 -29.13
C ASN A 76 -8.85 -10.26 -30.25
N PHE A 77 -9.02 -8.99 -29.89
CA PHE A 77 -9.27 -7.91 -30.84
C PHE A 77 -8.07 -7.65 -31.76
N GLU A 78 -6.84 -7.84 -31.28
CA GLU A 78 -5.63 -7.73 -32.08
C GLU A 78 -5.60 -8.74 -33.24
N THR A 79 -5.88 -10.01 -32.95
CA THR A 79 -5.97 -11.05 -33.96
C THR A 79 -7.04 -10.71 -35.02
N TYR A 80 -8.19 -10.21 -34.58
CA TYR A 80 -9.25 -9.77 -35.48
C TYR A 80 -8.80 -8.63 -36.41
N LEU A 81 -8.10 -7.63 -35.86
CA LEU A 81 -7.60 -6.49 -36.64
C LEU A 81 -6.64 -6.92 -37.75
N VAL A 82 -5.75 -7.87 -37.48
CA VAL A 82 -4.76 -8.30 -38.47
C VAL A 82 -5.36 -9.23 -39.53
N GLU A 83 -6.23 -10.15 -39.13
CA GLU A 83 -6.65 -11.23 -40.02
C GLU A 83 -7.95 -10.94 -40.77
N ARG A 84 -8.92 -10.32 -40.09
CA ARG A 84 -10.30 -10.24 -40.57
C ARG A 84 -10.76 -8.84 -40.93
N ASN A 85 -10.13 -7.81 -40.39
CA ASN A 85 -10.45 -6.44 -40.78
C ASN A 85 -10.06 -6.19 -42.24
N GLN A 86 -11.01 -5.69 -43.03
CA GLN A 86 -10.78 -5.29 -44.42
C GLN A 86 -10.09 -3.93 -44.52
N MET A 87 -10.01 -3.17 -43.42
CA MET A 87 -9.33 -1.87 -43.41
C MET A 87 -7.84 -2.00 -43.07
N ASP A 88 -6.98 -1.48 -43.94
CA ASP A 88 -5.53 -1.41 -43.74
C ASP A 88 -5.12 -0.39 -42.67
N THR A 89 -6.01 0.53 -42.31
CA THR A 89 -5.75 1.54 -41.28
C THR A 89 -6.97 1.78 -40.41
N LEU A 90 -6.74 2.07 -39.13
CA LEU A 90 -7.77 2.44 -38.17
C LEU A 90 -7.30 3.64 -37.37
N ASN A 91 -8.15 4.67 -37.27
CA ASN A 91 -7.87 5.87 -36.50
C ASN A 91 -9.09 6.22 -35.64
N THR A 92 -8.94 6.01 -34.33
CA THR A 92 -9.97 6.32 -33.33
C THR A 92 -9.34 7.16 -32.22
N SER A 93 -10.16 7.72 -31.33
CA SER A 93 -9.68 8.59 -30.25
C SER A 93 -8.76 7.91 -29.22
N PHE A 94 -8.72 6.57 -29.20
CA PHE A 94 -7.98 5.78 -28.20
C PHE A 94 -7.04 4.76 -28.85
N LEU A 95 -7.21 4.45 -30.14
CA LEU A 95 -6.40 3.49 -30.87
C LEU A 95 -6.12 3.99 -32.29
N THR A 96 -4.85 3.95 -32.68
CA THR A 96 -4.44 3.97 -34.08
C THR A 96 -3.80 2.64 -34.45
N ALA A 97 -4.16 2.09 -35.60
CA ALA A 97 -3.58 0.84 -36.10
C ALA A 97 -3.25 0.96 -37.58
N PHE A 98 -2.15 0.30 -37.96
CA PHE A 98 -1.70 0.10 -39.32
C PHE A 98 -1.57 -1.40 -39.56
N VAL A 99 -2.27 -1.92 -40.55
CA VAL A 99 -2.26 -3.34 -40.93
C VAL A 99 -1.89 -3.43 -42.40
N LYS A 100 -0.82 -4.16 -42.73
CA LYS A 100 -0.40 -4.32 -44.13
C LYS A 100 0.23 -5.69 -44.37
N SER A 101 -0.04 -6.24 -45.55
CA SER A 101 0.67 -7.44 -46.05
C SER A 101 2.09 -7.08 -46.46
N ILE A 102 3.07 -7.73 -45.84
CA ILE A 102 4.51 -7.55 -46.08
C ILE A 102 5.07 -8.85 -46.65
N ASN A 103 5.92 -8.71 -47.67
CA ASN A 103 6.62 -9.84 -48.26
C ASN A 103 7.67 -10.40 -47.27
N THR A 104 7.77 -11.72 -47.12
CA THR A 104 8.76 -12.34 -46.23
C THR A 104 10.20 -12.21 -46.74
N ASN A 105 10.39 -11.89 -48.02
CA ASN A 105 11.71 -11.65 -48.61
C ASN A 105 12.15 -10.18 -48.55
N VAL A 106 12.31 -9.67 -47.33
CA VAL A 106 12.78 -8.29 -47.09
C VAL A 106 14.31 -8.24 -47.08
N SER A 107 14.91 -7.31 -47.84
CA SER A 107 16.38 -7.14 -47.93
C SER A 107 16.98 -6.30 -46.80
N GLU A 108 16.19 -5.38 -46.25
CA GLU A 108 16.60 -4.40 -45.23
C GLU A 108 15.60 -4.36 -44.06
N ASP A 109 15.99 -3.72 -42.97
CA ASP A 109 15.10 -3.53 -41.83
C ASP A 109 13.97 -2.57 -42.16
N LEU A 110 12.80 -2.81 -41.58
CA LEU A 110 11.64 -1.95 -41.77
C LEU A 110 11.51 -0.98 -40.60
N TYR A 111 11.32 0.31 -40.91
CA TYR A 111 11.14 1.36 -39.94
C TYR A 111 9.73 1.95 -40.03
N PHE A 112 9.11 2.18 -38.88
CA PHE A 112 7.78 2.78 -38.79
C PHE A 112 7.77 3.92 -37.77
N SER A 113 7.20 5.07 -38.15
CA SER A 113 6.95 6.21 -37.25
C SER A 113 5.72 5.94 -36.39
N LEU A 114 5.84 6.19 -35.08
CA LEU A 114 4.78 6.02 -34.09
C LEU A 114 4.31 7.38 -33.54
N THR A 115 4.26 8.38 -34.40
CA THR A 115 3.89 9.74 -34.00
C THR A 115 2.50 9.74 -33.33
N PRO A 116 2.35 10.34 -32.14
CA PRO A 116 1.07 10.34 -31.42
C PRO A 116 -0.08 10.89 -32.27
N SER A 117 -1.24 10.27 -32.13
CA SER A 117 -2.49 10.64 -32.82
C SER A 117 -2.41 10.57 -34.36
N GLN A 118 -1.37 9.94 -34.90
CA GLN A 118 -1.25 9.64 -36.32
C GLN A 118 -1.23 8.12 -36.51
N ILE A 119 -1.72 7.68 -37.67
CA ILE A 119 -1.61 6.28 -38.08
C ILE A 119 -0.12 5.97 -38.28
N PRO A 120 0.40 4.83 -37.78
CA PRO A 120 1.77 4.43 -38.04
C PRO A 120 2.08 4.39 -39.54
N LYS A 121 3.24 4.91 -39.93
CA LYS A 121 3.67 4.98 -41.34
C LYS A 121 5.07 4.42 -41.49
N GLN A 122 5.30 3.69 -42.57
CA GLN A 122 6.63 3.22 -42.93
C GLN A 122 7.50 4.42 -43.33
N VAL A 123 8.70 4.50 -42.79
CA VAL A 123 9.67 5.58 -42.99
C VAL A 123 11.00 5.01 -43.46
N THR A 124 11.82 5.83 -44.10
CA THR A 124 13.16 5.41 -44.53
C THR A 124 14.15 5.46 -43.36
N LYS A 125 15.24 4.69 -43.47
CA LYS A 125 16.30 4.65 -42.44
C LYS A 125 16.94 6.03 -42.22
N ASP A 126 16.99 6.87 -43.27
CA ASP A 126 17.66 8.16 -43.27
C ASP A 126 16.83 9.31 -42.68
N GLU A 127 15.54 9.12 -42.42
CA GLU A 127 14.69 10.06 -41.64
C GLU A 127 15.03 9.97 -40.13
N HIS A 128 16.26 10.34 -39.77
CA HIS A 128 16.89 10.25 -38.44
C HIS A 128 16.19 11.08 -37.33
N GLN A 129 15.00 11.63 -37.57
CA GLN A 129 14.40 12.70 -36.76
C GLN A 129 12.96 12.43 -36.29
N HIS A 130 12.43 11.21 -36.45
CA HIS A 130 11.15 10.88 -35.82
C HIS A 130 11.34 10.52 -34.34
N PRO A 131 10.60 11.19 -33.42
CA PRO A 131 10.81 11.06 -31.99
C PRO A 131 10.36 9.67 -31.46
N ASP A 132 9.29 9.11 -32.03
CA ASP A 132 8.77 7.78 -31.69
C ASP A 132 8.83 6.86 -32.94
N ARG A 133 9.44 5.67 -32.82
CA ARG A 133 9.58 4.74 -33.97
C ARG A 133 9.75 3.29 -33.57
N VAL A 134 9.47 2.38 -34.50
CA VAL A 134 9.74 0.93 -34.41
C VAL A 134 10.67 0.52 -35.54
N ARG A 135 11.69 -0.28 -35.21
CA ARG A 135 12.55 -1.01 -36.15
C ARG A 135 12.21 -2.50 -36.06
N LEU A 136 11.77 -3.07 -37.17
CA LEU A 136 11.59 -4.52 -37.32
C LEU A 136 12.78 -5.08 -38.11
N PRO A 137 13.57 -5.99 -37.52
CA PRO A 137 14.77 -6.50 -38.16
C PRO A 137 14.42 -7.41 -39.33
N LYS A 138 15.19 -7.38 -40.42
CA LYS A 138 14.96 -8.27 -41.58
C LYS A 138 14.99 -9.76 -41.24
N SER A 139 15.75 -10.13 -40.20
CA SER A 139 15.86 -11.50 -39.70
C SER A 139 14.52 -12.07 -39.20
N LEU A 140 13.62 -11.21 -38.69
CA LEU A 140 12.23 -11.56 -38.36
C LEU A 140 11.48 -12.11 -39.58
N PHE A 141 11.57 -11.45 -40.73
CA PHE A 141 10.87 -11.88 -41.94
C PHE A 141 11.56 -13.07 -42.60
N GLY A 142 12.89 -13.17 -42.45
CA GLY A 142 13.67 -14.32 -42.87
C GLY A 142 13.25 -15.63 -42.20
N SER A 143 12.92 -15.61 -40.90
CA SER A 143 12.47 -16.81 -40.18
C SER A 143 11.06 -17.27 -40.58
N LEU A 144 10.24 -16.37 -41.14
CA LEU A 144 8.85 -16.64 -41.55
C LEU A 144 8.73 -17.22 -42.97
N LYS A 145 9.84 -17.41 -43.68
CA LYS A 145 9.85 -17.88 -45.08
C LYS A 145 9.19 -19.25 -45.31
N SER A 146 9.08 -20.11 -44.29
CA SER A 146 8.40 -21.41 -44.44
C SER A 146 6.86 -21.32 -44.42
N GLY A 147 6.30 -20.22 -43.88
CA GLY A 147 4.85 -20.03 -43.70
C GLY A 147 4.12 -19.38 -44.88
N GLY A 148 4.85 -18.91 -45.90
CA GLY A 148 4.29 -18.30 -47.11
C GLY A 148 5.06 -17.05 -47.58
N PRO A 149 4.72 -16.52 -48.77
CA PRO A 149 5.40 -15.37 -49.36
C PRO A 149 4.99 -14.02 -48.73
N MET A 150 3.85 -13.96 -48.03
CA MET A 150 3.29 -12.73 -47.46
C MET A 150 2.82 -12.98 -46.04
N VAL A 151 3.06 -12.01 -45.15
CA VAL A 151 2.58 -11.99 -43.76
C VAL A 151 1.85 -10.67 -43.49
N ARG A 152 0.72 -10.71 -42.78
CA ARG A 152 0.02 -9.47 -42.38
C ARG A 152 0.63 -8.95 -41.08
N LEU A 153 1.28 -7.79 -41.16
CA LEU A 153 1.83 -7.08 -40.00
C LEU A 153 0.80 -6.09 -39.47
N GLY A 154 0.52 -6.17 -38.17
CA GLY A 154 -0.21 -5.16 -37.42
C GLY A 154 0.71 -4.35 -36.50
N ILE A 155 0.66 -3.03 -36.61
CA ILE A 155 1.28 -2.09 -35.68
C ILE A 155 0.16 -1.27 -35.04
N ILE A 156 0.04 -1.36 -33.73
CA ILE A 156 -1.07 -0.78 -32.96
C ILE A 156 -0.49 0.19 -31.93
N VAL A 157 -1.06 1.38 -31.83
CA VAL A 157 -0.76 2.34 -30.77
C VAL A 157 -2.05 2.60 -29.99
N LEU A 158 -2.02 2.30 -28.70
CA LEU A 158 -3.14 2.45 -27.79
C LEU A 158 -2.84 3.57 -26.77
N ASP A 159 -3.77 4.50 -26.63
CA ASP A 159 -3.81 5.46 -25.53
C ASP A 159 -4.78 4.96 -24.45
N ILE A 160 -4.23 4.57 -23.31
CA ILE A 160 -5.01 4.03 -22.18
C ILE A 160 -5.61 5.13 -21.29
N GLY A 161 -5.24 6.39 -21.51
CA GLY A 161 -5.63 7.52 -20.68
C GLY A 161 -5.23 7.36 -19.20
N PRO A 162 -5.78 8.20 -18.30
CA PRO A 162 -5.49 8.13 -16.86
C PRO A 162 -6.17 6.94 -16.13
N GLY A 163 -6.97 6.15 -16.87
CA GLY A 163 -7.84 5.09 -16.36
C GLY A 163 -7.08 3.90 -15.79
N ASN A 164 -7.80 2.86 -15.32
CA ASN A 164 -7.19 1.71 -14.65
C ASN A 164 -6.85 0.52 -15.55
N VAL A 165 -7.05 0.66 -16.86
CA VAL A 165 -6.77 -0.39 -17.84
C VAL A 165 -5.25 -0.56 -17.97
N PHE A 166 -4.75 -1.79 -17.99
CA PHE A 166 -3.32 -2.12 -18.10
C PHE A 166 -2.44 -1.53 -16.98
N LYS A 167 -2.97 -1.38 -15.76
CA LYS A 167 -2.15 -1.00 -14.58
C LYS A 167 -1.50 -2.19 -13.86
N GLY A 168 -1.99 -3.42 -14.05
CA GLY A 168 -1.43 -4.60 -13.39
C GLY A 168 -1.38 -4.50 -11.86
N SER A 169 -0.70 -5.43 -11.19
CA SER A 169 -0.47 -5.32 -9.74
C SER A 169 0.64 -4.32 -9.42
N LEU A 170 1.58 -4.18 -10.37
CA LEU A 170 2.83 -3.43 -10.25
C LEU A 170 2.63 -1.91 -10.37
N LEU A 171 1.77 -1.42 -11.29
CA LEU A 171 1.44 0.02 -11.42
C LEU A 171 0.19 0.44 -10.66
N SER A 172 -0.59 -0.50 -10.11
CA SER A 172 -1.69 -0.18 -9.17
C SER A 172 -1.16 0.29 -7.80
N ARG A 173 0.15 0.43 -7.63
CA ARG A 173 0.82 0.98 -6.45
C ARG A 173 0.89 2.49 -6.66
N GLU A 174 0.15 3.26 -5.85
CA GLU A 174 0.07 4.72 -5.86
C GLU A 174 1.41 5.42 -5.51
N ASP A 175 2.55 4.81 -5.83
CA ASP A 175 3.89 5.34 -5.59
C ASP A 175 4.32 6.27 -6.75
N GLY A 176 3.38 6.84 -7.52
CA GLY A 176 3.69 7.64 -8.72
C GLY A 176 4.15 6.83 -9.93
N SER A 177 4.08 5.50 -9.87
CA SER A 177 4.36 4.62 -11.02
C SER A 177 3.26 4.68 -12.08
N ARG A 178 3.63 4.78 -13.36
CA ARG A 178 2.67 4.91 -14.47
C ARG A 178 3.24 4.43 -15.79
N VAL A 179 2.36 4.12 -16.74
CA VAL A 179 2.75 4.02 -18.15
C VAL A 179 3.05 5.42 -18.66
N LEU A 180 4.27 5.65 -19.17
CA LEU A 180 4.70 6.94 -19.66
C LEU A 180 3.82 7.37 -20.84
N ASN A 181 3.32 8.60 -20.80
CA ASN A 181 2.40 9.16 -21.79
C ASN A 181 1.13 8.33 -22.03
N ASN A 182 0.76 7.40 -21.13
CA ASN A 182 -0.37 6.48 -21.26
C ASN A 182 -0.36 5.70 -22.59
N ARG A 183 0.81 5.41 -23.14
CA ARG A 183 0.95 4.81 -24.46
C ARG A 183 1.41 3.36 -24.40
N ILE A 184 0.71 2.50 -25.14
CA ILE A 184 1.08 1.09 -25.37
C ILE A 184 1.26 0.89 -26.87
N VAL A 185 2.29 0.16 -27.26
CA VAL A 185 2.62 -0.20 -28.66
C VAL A 185 2.49 -1.71 -28.81
N GLY A 186 1.52 -2.16 -29.62
CA GLY A 186 1.34 -3.56 -30.01
C GLY A 186 1.99 -3.86 -31.35
N LEU A 187 2.69 -4.99 -31.43
CA LEU A 187 3.26 -5.53 -32.67
C LEU A 187 2.81 -6.98 -32.82
N THR A 188 2.21 -7.32 -33.96
CA THR A 188 1.64 -8.65 -34.20
C THR A 188 1.71 -9.06 -35.66
N LEU A 189 1.76 -10.37 -35.89
CA LEU A 189 1.68 -11.02 -37.19
C LEU A 189 0.45 -11.96 -37.27
N GLY A 190 -0.65 -11.60 -36.60
CA GLY A 190 -1.86 -12.42 -36.51
C GLY A 190 -1.69 -13.55 -35.51
N HIS A 191 -2.03 -14.78 -35.89
CA HIS A 191 -1.84 -15.97 -35.05
C HIS A 191 -0.39 -16.46 -34.90
N ILE A 192 0.58 -15.83 -35.57
CA ILE A 192 1.99 -16.23 -35.47
C ILE A 192 2.60 -15.66 -34.19
N ASN A 193 2.76 -16.51 -33.18
CA ASN A 193 3.50 -16.16 -31.97
C ASN A 193 5.00 -16.12 -32.27
N VAL A 194 5.57 -14.91 -32.25
CA VAL A 194 7.01 -14.72 -32.44
C VAL A 194 7.68 -14.44 -31.11
N THR A 195 8.59 -15.33 -30.71
CA THR A 195 9.39 -15.26 -29.49
C THR A 195 10.83 -15.68 -29.78
N GLU A 196 11.77 -15.27 -28.93
CA GLU A 196 13.20 -15.64 -29.01
C GLU A 196 13.89 -15.21 -30.31
N LEU A 197 13.59 -13.99 -30.78
CA LEU A 197 14.28 -13.38 -31.92
C LEU A 197 15.78 -13.23 -31.63
N ALA A 198 16.61 -13.82 -32.50
CA ALA A 198 18.06 -13.72 -32.40
C ALA A 198 18.56 -12.27 -32.53
N GLU A 199 17.89 -11.47 -33.35
CA GLU A 199 18.09 -10.02 -33.42
C GLU A 199 16.82 -9.34 -32.89
N PRO A 200 16.91 -8.56 -31.79
CA PRO A 200 15.75 -7.96 -31.17
C PRO A 200 15.19 -6.81 -32.01
N LEU A 201 13.87 -6.62 -31.96
CA LEU A 201 13.23 -5.41 -32.48
C LEU A 201 13.53 -4.22 -31.59
N GLU A 202 13.50 -3.01 -32.16
CA GLU A 202 13.74 -1.78 -31.39
C GLU A 202 12.50 -0.88 -31.39
N ILE A 203 12.08 -0.45 -30.21
CA ILE A 203 11.00 0.53 -30.03
C ILE A 203 11.61 1.77 -29.36
N THR A 204 11.53 2.91 -30.02
CA THR A 204 12.00 4.18 -29.47
C THR A 204 10.80 4.98 -28.97
N PHE A 205 10.84 5.35 -27.68
CA PHE A 205 9.90 6.25 -27.05
C PHE A 205 10.59 7.59 -26.76
N SER A 206 10.11 8.66 -27.35
CA SER A 206 10.44 10.03 -26.95
C SER A 206 9.70 10.43 -25.70
N HIS A 207 10.38 11.23 -24.89
CA HIS A 207 9.80 11.77 -23.67
C HIS A 207 10.50 13.06 -23.27
N GLN A 208 9.82 13.84 -22.44
CA GLN A 208 10.44 14.96 -21.76
C GLN A 208 11.51 14.45 -20.78
N TYR A 209 12.41 15.34 -20.38
CA TYR A 209 13.40 15.03 -19.34
C TYR A 209 12.69 14.49 -18.10
N GLN A 210 13.04 13.28 -17.68
CA GLN A 210 12.51 12.69 -16.46
C GLN A 210 13.41 13.07 -15.29
N PRO A 211 12.82 13.43 -14.13
CA PRO A 211 13.62 13.79 -12.97
C PRO A 211 14.45 12.58 -12.50
N PRO A 212 15.64 12.81 -11.91
CA PRO A 212 16.61 11.76 -11.58
C PRO A 212 16.14 10.78 -10.51
N ASN A 213 14.97 11.00 -9.90
CA ASN A 213 14.32 10.12 -8.95
C ASN A 213 13.28 9.19 -9.61
N MET A 214 13.30 9.05 -10.94
CA MET A 214 12.40 8.16 -11.69
C MET A 214 13.18 7.25 -12.64
N ASN A 215 12.90 5.95 -12.57
CA ASN A 215 13.43 4.92 -13.46
C ASN A 215 12.46 4.65 -14.61
N LEU A 216 13.02 4.45 -15.79
CA LEU A 216 12.31 4.08 -17.00
C LEU A 216 12.62 2.63 -17.35
N SER A 217 11.60 1.84 -17.66
CA SER A 217 11.76 0.44 -18.01
C SER A 217 10.79 -0.01 -19.08
N CYS A 218 11.31 -0.69 -20.10
CA CYS A 218 10.53 -1.33 -21.14
C CYS A 218 9.93 -2.64 -20.62
N GLU A 219 8.61 -2.73 -20.62
CA GLU A 219 7.89 -3.92 -20.19
C GLU A 219 6.77 -4.24 -21.18
N PHE A 220 6.40 -5.52 -21.24
CA PHE A 220 5.27 -5.99 -22.03
C PHE A 220 4.14 -6.50 -21.12
N TRP A 221 2.91 -6.47 -21.64
CA TRP A 221 1.76 -6.98 -20.91
C TRP A 221 1.66 -8.50 -21.02
N ASP A 222 1.93 -9.20 -19.91
CA ASP A 222 1.85 -10.66 -19.84
C ASP A 222 0.49 -11.08 -19.27
N ALA A 223 -0.38 -11.57 -20.16
CA ALA A 223 -1.72 -12.02 -19.82
C ALA A 223 -1.75 -13.27 -18.91
N THR A 224 -0.64 -14.03 -18.86
CA THR A 224 -0.55 -15.27 -18.07
C THR A 224 -0.23 -15.02 -16.60
N LYS A 225 0.22 -13.80 -16.25
CA LYS A 225 0.55 -13.43 -14.87
C LYS A 225 -0.68 -13.00 -14.07
N GLY A 226 -0.95 -13.71 -12.98
CA GLY A 226 -2.04 -13.39 -12.05
C GLY A 226 -3.44 -13.69 -12.61
N SER A 227 -4.48 -13.11 -12.00
CA SER A 227 -5.88 -13.36 -12.41
C SER A 227 -6.37 -12.50 -13.58
N SER A 228 -5.61 -11.47 -13.99
CA SER A 228 -6.01 -10.52 -15.03
C SER A 228 -4.85 -10.02 -15.92
N GLY A 229 -3.64 -10.58 -15.79
CA GLY A 229 -2.42 -10.13 -16.48
C GLY A 229 -1.59 -9.12 -15.65
N ASP A 230 -0.29 -9.06 -15.92
CA ASP A 230 0.64 -8.10 -15.30
C ASP A 230 1.82 -7.74 -16.21
N TRP A 231 2.55 -6.67 -15.88
CA TRP A 231 3.71 -6.24 -16.65
C TRP A 231 4.94 -7.15 -16.44
N SER A 232 5.77 -7.27 -17.47
CA SER A 232 6.95 -8.14 -17.48
C SER A 232 8.06 -7.54 -18.33
N SER A 233 9.31 -7.59 -17.86
CA SER A 233 10.49 -7.19 -18.64
C SER A 233 11.19 -8.36 -19.34
N LYS A 234 10.63 -9.57 -19.29
CA LYS A 234 11.27 -10.78 -19.86
C LYS A 234 11.46 -10.64 -21.37
N GLY A 235 12.67 -10.91 -21.86
CA GLY A 235 13.00 -10.79 -23.28
C GLY A 235 13.16 -9.34 -23.76
N CYS A 236 13.13 -8.35 -22.86
CA CYS A 236 13.30 -6.93 -23.18
C CYS A 236 14.46 -6.30 -22.41
N SER A 237 15.23 -5.44 -23.06
CA SER A 237 16.22 -4.56 -22.45
C SER A 237 15.88 -3.09 -22.69
N THR A 238 16.30 -2.23 -21.75
CA THR A 238 15.99 -0.79 -21.75
C THR A 238 17.28 0.01 -21.84
N GLU A 239 17.38 0.87 -22.84
CA GLU A 239 18.44 1.87 -22.96
C GLU A 239 17.87 3.27 -22.76
N VAL A 240 18.11 3.81 -21.56
CA VAL A 240 17.59 5.12 -21.16
C VAL A 240 18.49 6.23 -21.70
N GLY A 241 17.88 7.21 -22.37
CA GLY A 241 18.53 8.45 -22.82
C GLY A 241 17.80 9.68 -22.29
N VAL A 242 18.39 10.86 -22.49
CA VAL A 242 17.91 12.12 -21.88
C VAL A 242 16.49 12.51 -22.30
N ARG A 243 16.15 12.31 -23.58
CA ARG A 243 14.82 12.65 -24.17
C ARG A 243 14.22 11.51 -24.99
N ARG A 244 14.88 10.35 -24.99
CA ARG A 244 14.48 9.16 -25.73
C ARG A 244 14.94 7.94 -24.98
N THR A 245 14.11 6.92 -24.94
CA THR A 245 14.43 5.60 -24.41
C THR A 245 14.22 4.57 -25.51
N VAL A 246 15.18 3.66 -25.67
CA VAL A 246 15.14 2.59 -26.67
C VAL A 246 14.89 1.26 -25.96
N CYS A 247 13.83 0.58 -26.35
CA CYS A 247 13.50 -0.77 -25.91
C CYS A 247 13.98 -1.76 -26.96
N ARG A 248 14.73 -2.79 -26.56
CA ARG A 248 15.07 -3.91 -27.43
C ARG A 248 14.39 -5.17 -26.92
N CYS A 249 13.53 -5.78 -27.74
CA CYS A 249 12.74 -6.95 -27.31
C CYS A 249 12.86 -8.11 -28.31
N ASP A 250 12.82 -9.34 -27.81
CA ASP A 250 12.98 -10.57 -28.60
C ASP A 250 11.65 -11.24 -29.00
N HIS A 251 10.51 -10.58 -28.78
CA HIS A 251 9.18 -11.10 -29.10
C HIS A 251 8.26 -9.99 -29.65
N LEU A 252 7.14 -10.39 -30.25
CA LEU A 252 6.10 -9.48 -30.73
C LEU A 252 4.90 -9.55 -29.77
N THR A 253 4.68 -8.50 -29.00
CA THR A 253 3.58 -8.38 -28.03
C THR A 253 3.18 -6.90 -27.85
N PHE A 254 2.58 -6.55 -26.70
CA PHE A 254 2.24 -5.18 -26.30
C PHE A 254 3.26 -4.60 -25.34
N PHE A 255 4.00 -3.60 -25.80
CA PHE A 255 5.05 -2.93 -25.05
C PHE A 255 4.60 -1.58 -24.51
N ALA A 256 5.14 -1.23 -23.35
CA ALA A 256 4.97 0.08 -22.76
C ALA A 256 6.27 0.50 -22.06
N LEU A 257 6.47 1.82 -22.00
CA LEU A 257 7.54 2.40 -21.20
C LEU A 257 6.97 2.76 -19.82
N LEU A 258 7.40 2.04 -18.78
CA LEU A 258 6.96 2.26 -17.40
C LEU A 258 7.88 3.28 -16.72
N LEU A 259 7.28 4.26 -16.04
CA LEU A 259 7.95 5.22 -15.16
C LEU A 259 7.72 4.78 -13.72
N ARG A 260 8.79 4.65 -12.93
CA ARG A 260 8.74 4.23 -11.51
C ARG A 260 9.60 5.15 -10.65
N PRO A 261 9.21 5.51 -9.42
CA PRO A 261 10.11 6.22 -8.52
C PRO A 261 11.33 5.35 -8.17
N ILE A 262 12.49 5.98 -8.15
CA ILE A 262 13.74 5.39 -7.66
C ILE A 262 13.75 5.61 -6.17
N LEU A 263 13.58 4.54 -5.40
CA LEU A 263 13.87 4.56 -3.98
C LEU A 263 15.36 4.25 -3.83
N ASP A 264 16.17 5.30 -3.63
CA ASP A 264 17.63 5.17 -3.52
C ASP A 264 18.03 4.07 -2.53
N GLU A 265 18.84 3.12 -3.00
CA GLU A 265 19.24 1.93 -2.25
C GLU A 265 19.93 2.33 -0.94
N ALA A 266 20.80 3.35 -0.99
CA ALA A 266 21.51 3.84 0.18
C ALA A 266 20.53 4.41 1.22
N THR A 267 19.52 5.15 0.77
CA THR A 267 18.43 5.67 1.60
C THR A 267 17.63 4.55 2.28
N VAL A 268 17.18 3.54 1.53
CA VAL A 268 16.39 2.43 2.10
C VAL A 268 17.21 1.67 3.13
N ARG A 269 18.47 1.37 2.80
CA ARG A 269 19.38 0.64 3.71
C ARG A 269 19.68 1.45 4.96
N ALA A 270 19.92 2.77 4.82
CA ALA A 270 20.12 3.67 5.95
C ALA A 270 18.88 3.71 6.87
N LEU A 271 17.68 3.83 6.29
CA LEU A 271 16.44 3.89 7.07
C LEU A 271 16.18 2.57 7.82
N ILE A 272 16.51 1.42 7.23
CA ILE A 272 16.44 0.11 7.90
C ILE A 272 17.39 0.08 9.10
N HIS A 273 18.66 0.45 8.91
CA HIS A 273 19.64 0.44 10.00
C HIS A 273 19.26 1.39 11.14
N ILE A 274 18.80 2.61 10.80
CA ILE A 274 18.30 3.58 11.78
C ILE A 274 17.10 3.01 12.54
N SER A 275 16.14 2.41 11.82
CA SER A 275 14.95 1.82 12.44
C SER A 275 15.30 0.64 13.34
N GLN A 276 16.23 -0.23 12.94
CA GLN A 276 16.70 -1.35 13.75
C GLN A 276 17.41 -0.89 15.03
N ALA A 277 18.33 0.07 14.92
CA ALA A 277 19.02 0.65 16.06
C ALA A 277 18.03 1.36 17.02
N GLY A 278 17.07 2.09 16.45
CA GLY A 278 16.03 2.79 17.20
C GLY A 278 15.08 1.84 17.94
N CYS A 279 14.58 0.80 17.27
CA CYS A 279 13.75 -0.23 17.88
C CYS A 279 14.51 -0.98 18.98
N GLY A 280 15.78 -1.32 18.74
CA GLY A 280 16.66 -1.95 19.73
C GLY A 280 16.81 -1.11 21.00
N THR A 281 17.07 0.19 20.83
CA THR A 281 17.20 1.14 21.93
C THR A 281 15.88 1.27 22.70
N SER A 282 14.77 1.44 21.99
CA SER A 282 13.43 1.54 22.58
C SER A 282 13.06 0.30 23.40
N MET A 283 13.37 -0.91 22.91
CA MET A 283 13.14 -2.16 23.66
C MET A 283 13.89 -2.20 25.00
N ILE A 284 15.14 -1.72 25.05
CA ILE A 284 15.93 -1.69 26.29
C ILE A 284 15.24 -0.81 27.34
N PHE A 285 14.83 0.41 26.96
CA PHE A 285 14.15 1.32 27.88
C PHE A 285 12.77 0.81 28.31
N LEU A 286 12.00 0.21 27.40
CA LEU A 286 10.72 -0.43 27.74
C LEU A 286 10.92 -1.60 28.71
N ALA A 287 11.97 -2.40 28.56
CA ALA A 287 12.33 -3.45 29.51
C ALA A 287 12.67 -2.86 30.90
N PHE A 288 13.39 -1.75 30.95
CA PHE A 288 13.64 -1.00 32.18
C PHE A 288 12.39 -0.31 32.76
N THR A 289 11.31 -0.14 32.01
CA THR A 289 10.00 0.26 32.56
C THR A 289 9.25 -0.95 33.15
N ILE A 290 9.24 -2.06 32.42
CA ILE A 290 8.46 -3.26 32.78
C ILE A 290 9.06 -3.96 34.01
N ALA A 291 10.39 -4.15 34.06
CA ALA A 291 11.04 -4.91 35.12
C ALA A 291 10.87 -4.30 36.53
N PRO A 292 11.11 -2.98 36.74
CA PRO A 292 10.86 -2.36 38.04
C PRO A 292 9.40 -2.42 38.46
N TYR A 293 8.47 -2.25 37.53
CA TYR A 293 7.04 -2.41 37.85
C TYR A 293 6.73 -3.82 38.36
N VAL A 294 7.23 -4.86 37.70
CA VAL A 294 7.03 -6.25 38.13
C VAL A 294 7.61 -6.47 39.54
N VAL A 295 8.83 -5.99 39.79
CA VAL A 295 9.48 -6.08 41.11
C VAL A 295 8.68 -5.32 42.19
N LEU A 296 8.26 -4.08 41.91
CA LEU A 296 7.47 -3.26 42.83
C LEU A 296 6.09 -3.85 43.10
N ARG A 297 5.48 -4.51 42.10
CA ARG A 297 4.20 -5.21 42.26
C ARG A 297 4.32 -6.43 43.18
N PHE A 298 5.43 -7.16 43.12
CA PHE A 298 5.70 -8.29 44.03
C PHE A 298 6.10 -7.81 45.43
N SER A 299 6.81 -6.69 45.55
CA SER A 299 7.32 -6.19 46.83
C SER A 299 6.34 -5.30 47.62
N ARG A 300 5.47 -4.53 46.95
CA ARG A 300 4.59 -3.54 47.60
C ARG A 300 3.12 -3.77 47.26
N GLN A 301 2.31 -4.03 48.28
CA GLN A 301 0.86 -4.21 48.17
C GLN A 301 0.15 -3.00 47.52
N ARG A 302 0.69 -1.79 47.69
CA ARG A 302 0.17 -0.52 47.12
C ARG A 302 0.06 -0.52 45.59
N PHE A 303 1.02 -1.15 44.89
CA PHE A 303 1.01 -1.25 43.43
C PHE A 303 -0.01 -2.28 42.90
N LYS A 304 -0.60 -3.10 43.78
CA LYS A 304 -1.62 -4.09 43.42
C LYS A 304 -2.99 -3.44 43.23
N SER A 305 -3.28 -2.38 43.99
CA SER A 305 -4.57 -1.68 43.99
C SER A 305 -4.68 -0.53 42.99
N GLU A 306 -3.56 0.07 42.56
CA GLU A 306 -3.59 1.21 41.63
C GLU A 306 -3.71 0.73 40.17
N ASP A 307 -4.68 1.28 39.43
CA ASP A 307 -4.95 0.89 38.04
C ASP A 307 -4.11 1.67 37.00
N ALA A 308 -3.69 2.89 37.32
CA ALA A 308 -2.86 3.74 36.45
C ALA A 308 -1.54 3.06 36.02
N PRO A 309 -0.71 2.49 36.92
CA PRO A 309 0.53 1.84 36.49
C PRO A 309 0.29 0.55 35.68
N LYS A 310 -0.89 -0.09 35.82
CA LYS A 310 -1.22 -1.30 35.04
C LYS A 310 -1.45 -0.98 33.57
N ILE A 311 -2.15 0.13 33.26
CA ILE A 311 -2.44 0.57 31.88
C ILE A 311 -1.14 0.99 31.21
N HIS A 312 -0.32 1.79 31.90
CA HIS A 312 0.97 2.23 31.40
C HIS A 312 1.91 1.06 31.06
N VAL A 313 1.96 0.04 31.92
CA VAL A 313 2.77 -1.16 31.67
C VAL A 313 2.20 -2.01 30.55
N ALA A 314 0.87 -2.11 30.41
CA ALA A 314 0.26 -2.81 29.29
C ALA A 314 0.60 -2.15 27.94
N LEU A 315 0.59 -0.82 27.88
CA LEU A 315 1.11 -0.06 26.74
C LEU A 315 2.60 -0.39 26.48
N SER A 316 3.44 -0.35 27.51
CA SER A 316 4.87 -0.70 27.39
C SER A 316 5.10 -2.12 26.88
N ILE A 317 4.32 -3.10 27.35
CA ILE A 317 4.38 -4.49 26.88
C ILE A 317 3.99 -4.57 25.40
N SER A 318 2.90 -3.90 25.00
CA SER A 318 2.46 -3.90 23.60
C SER A 318 3.50 -3.30 22.65
N LEU A 319 4.14 -2.19 23.05
CA LEU A 319 5.22 -1.56 22.28
C LEU A 319 6.49 -2.41 22.25
N PHE A 320 6.85 -3.07 23.36
CA PHE A 320 7.99 -3.99 23.39
C PHE A 320 7.79 -5.15 22.41
N LEU A 321 6.60 -5.78 22.44
CA LEU A 321 6.26 -6.87 21.53
C LEU A 321 6.17 -6.42 20.07
N LEU A 322 5.69 -5.20 19.81
CA LEU A 322 5.70 -4.59 18.48
C LEU A 322 7.12 -4.41 17.93
N ASN A 323 8.02 -3.82 18.74
CA ASN A 323 9.42 -3.63 18.34
C ASN A 323 10.14 -4.98 18.13
N LEU A 324 9.88 -5.97 18.99
CA LEU A 324 10.42 -7.32 18.83
C LEU A 324 9.90 -7.97 17.53
N ALA A 325 8.60 -7.88 17.25
CA ALA A 325 8.01 -8.41 16.03
C ALA A 325 8.60 -7.73 14.79
N PHE A 326 8.78 -6.41 14.79
CA PHE A 326 9.45 -5.68 13.72
C PHE A 326 10.91 -6.16 13.53
N PHE A 327 11.66 -6.27 14.62
CA PHE A 327 13.06 -6.69 14.57
C PHE A 327 13.21 -8.10 13.99
N LEU A 328 12.35 -9.04 14.39
CA LEU A 328 12.32 -10.41 13.84
C LEU A 328 11.89 -10.42 12.37
N ASN A 329 10.96 -9.56 11.97
CA ASN A 329 10.43 -9.49 10.61
C ASN A 329 11.48 -8.94 9.62
N VAL A 330 12.26 -7.93 10.02
CA VAL A 330 13.32 -7.32 9.19
C VAL A 330 14.65 -8.10 9.29
N GLY A 331 14.97 -8.64 10.46
CA GLY A 331 16.26 -9.30 10.72
C GLY A 331 16.43 -10.67 10.09
N GLN A 332 15.34 -11.40 9.83
CA GLN A 332 15.38 -12.71 9.17
C GLN A 332 15.10 -12.56 7.67
N ARG A 333 16.16 -12.39 6.84
CA ARG A 333 16.06 -12.65 5.38
C ARG A 333 15.38 -14.00 5.20
N LEU A 334 14.28 -14.04 4.45
CA LEU A 334 13.25 -15.10 4.33
C LEU A 334 13.72 -16.57 4.50
N LYS A 335 14.20 -16.97 5.69
CA LYS A 335 14.63 -18.35 6.00
C LYS A 335 13.44 -19.22 6.44
N GLY A 336 12.28 -19.04 5.81
CA GLY A 336 11.06 -19.75 6.21
C GLY A 336 10.06 -19.90 5.08
N SER A 337 9.21 -20.92 5.21
CA SER A 337 8.08 -21.19 4.31
C SER A 337 7.12 -19.99 4.22
N ASN A 338 6.28 -19.96 3.18
CA ASN A 338 5.20 -18.98 3.04
C ASN A 338 4.31 -18.89 4.29
N THR A 339 4.11 -20.01 5.00
CA THR A 339 3.35 -20.05 6.26
C THR A 339 4.05 -19.29 7.40
N ALA A 340 5.37 -19.36 7.50
CA ALA A 340 6.13 -18.59 8.47
C ALA A 340 6.07 -17.08 8.16
N CYS A 341 6.07 -16.71 6.89
CA CYS A 341 5.92 -15.32 6.49
C CYS A 341 4.52 -14.78 6.83
N TRP A 342 3.47 -15.53 6.50
CA TRP A 342 2.10 -15.21 6.87
C TRP A 342 1.97 -14.99 8.39
N ALA A 343 2.55 -15.89 9.20
CA ALA A 343 2.50 -15.79 10.66
C ALA A 343 3.25 -14.55 11.19
N ARG A 344 4.45 -14.26 10.69
CA ARG A 344 5.20 -13.05 11.07
C ARG A 344 4.43 -11.76 10.73
N GLY A 345 3.83 -11.71 9.54
CA GLY A 345 3.00 -10.56 9.12
C GLY A 345 1.79 -10.37 10.03
N ALA A 346 1.07 -11.44 10.35
CA ALA A 346 -0.09 -11.40 11.25
C ALA A 346 0.29 -10.98 12.68
N VAL A 347 1.38 -11.52 13.23
CA VAL A 347 1.88 -11.18 14.57
C VAL A 347 2.30 -9.71 14.64
N PHE A 348 3.02 -9.22 13.63
CA PHE A 348 3.44 -7.82 13.57
C PHE A 348 2.22 -6.88 13.46
N HIS A 349 1.23 -7.22 12.64
CA HIS A 349 -0.02 -6.47 12.53
C HIS A 349 -0.82 -6.46 13.86
N TYR A 350 -0.90 -7.60 14.56
CA TYR A 350 -1.57 -7.69 15.85
C TYR A 350 -0.96 -6.77 16.89
N PHE A 351 0.35 -6.83 17.10
CA PHE A 351 1.00 -5.97 18.09
C PHE A 351 0.95 -4.49 17.72
N LEU A 352 0.88 -4.17 16.42
CA LEU A 352 0.68 -2.80 15.95
C LEU A 352 -0.69 -2.26 16.39
N LEU A 353 -1.75 -3.04 16.17
CA LEU A 353 -3.11 -2.67 16.61
C LEU A 353 -3.23 -2.64 18.15
N CYS A 354 -2.60 -3.57 18.86
CA CYS A 354 -2.54 -3.54 20.32
C CYS A 354 -1.89 -2.24 20.82
N ALA A 355 -0.75 -1.84 20.25
CA ALA A 355 -0.09 -0.60 20.62
C ALA A 355 -1.00 0.63 20.37
N PHE A 356 -1.68 0.70 19.22
CA PHE A 356 -2.68 1.74 18.95
C PHE A 356 -3.80 1.75 19.98
N THR A 357 -4.40 0.59 20.25
CA THR A 357 -5.51 0.49 21.20
C THR A 357 -5.06 0.95 22.58
N TRP A 358 -3.90 0.48 23.07
CA TRP A 358 -3.37 0.88 24.37
C TRP A 358 -2.98 2.35 24.45
N MET A 359 -2.47 2.96 23.37
CA MET A 359 -2.23 4.40 23.32
C MET A 359 -3.53 5.19 23.47
N GLY A 360 -4.61 4.77 22.80
CA GLY A 360 -5.94 5.36 22.96
C GLY A 360 -6.50 5.16 24.38
N LEU A 361 -6.33 3.97 24.96
CA LEU A 361 -6.78 3.68 26.32
C LEU A 361 -6.00 4.48 27.39
N GLU A 362 -4.69 4.68 27.19
CA GLU A 362 -3.88 5.54 28.04
C GLU A 362 -4.34 7.00 27.93
N ALA A 363 -4.64 7.49 26.72
CA ALA A 363 -5.22 8.82 26.52
C ALA A 363 -6.55 8.98 27.26
N PHE A 364 -7.45 8.00 27.12
CA PHE A 364 -8.72 7.98 27.85
C PHE A 364 -8.53 7.97 29.37
N HIS A 365 -7.53 7.22 29.87
CA HIS A 365 -7.22 7.21 31.29
C HIS A 365 -6.70 8.58 31.77
N LEU A 366 -5.85 9.25 31.01
CA LEU A 366 -5.38 10.61 31.29
C LEU A 366 -6.54 11.61 31.35
N TYR A 367 -7.55 11.48 30.47
CA TYR A 367 -8.77 12.29 30.53
C TYR A 367 -9.49 12.14 31.87
N LEU A 368 -9.66 10.90 32.35
CA LEU A 368 -10.30 10.65 33.63
C LEU A 368 -9.51 11.26 34.80
N LEU A 369 -8.18 11.14 34.78
CA LEU A 369 -7.31 11.68 35.83
C LEU A 369 -7.31 13.21 35.91
N VAL A 370 -7.28 13.90 34.75
CA VAL A 370 -7.06 15.37 34.71
C VAL A 370 -8.38 16.16 34.71
N ILE A 371 -9.42 15.66 34.04
CA ILE A 371 -10.66 16.41 33.82
C ILE A 371 -11.77 15.95 34.75
N LYS A 372 -11.96 14.64 34.91
CA LYS A 372 -13.05 14.07 35.71
C LYS A 372 -12.57 13.73 37.13
N VAL A 373 -12.09 14.75 37.84
CA VAL A 373 -11.32 14.63 39.11
C VAL A 373 -12.14 14.13 40.32
N PHE A 374 -13.44 13.81 40.21
CA PHE A 374 -14.22 13.32 41.36
C PHE A 374 -15.15 12.14 41.02
N ASN A 375 -15.03 11.07 41.82
CA ASN A 375 -16.00 9.98 42.04
C ASN A 375 -16.40 9.09 40.83
N THR A 376 -15.44 8.55 40.08
CA THR A 376 -15.71 7.48 39.10
C THR A 376 -15.11 6.15 39.52
N TYR A 377 -15.79 5.44 40.43
CA TYR A 377 -15.45 4.05 40.72
C TYR A 377 -16.14 3.12 39.72
N PHE A 378 -15.39 2.62 38.75
CA PHE A 378 -15.87 1.60 37.83
C PHE A 378 -15.41 0.22 38.31
N SER A 379 -16.37 -0.64 38.71
CA SER A 379 -16.06 -2.03 39.04
C SER A 379 -15.39 -2.74 37.85
N HIS A 380 -14.29 -3.46 38.12
CA HIS A 380 -13.48 -4.18 37.14
C HIS A 380 -12.96 -3.32 35.98
N TYR A 381 -12.63 -2.05 36.23
CA TYR A 381 -12.15 -1.09 35.23
C TYR A 381 -11.01 -1.63 34.36
N PHE A 382 -9.91 -2.07 34.98
CA PHE A 382 -8.75 -2.58 34.24
C PHE A 382 -9.07 -3.82 33.39
N LEU A 383 -9.96 -4.71 33.85
CA LEU A 383 -10.35 -5.90 33.10
C LEU A 383 -11.08 -5.53 31.80
N LYS A 384 -12.00 -4.56 31.86
CA LYS A 384 -12.71 -4.04 30.68
C LYS A 384 -11.76 -3.40 29.67
N LEU A 385 -10.81 -2.60 30.17
CA LEU A 385 -9.78 -1.99 29.32
C LEU A 385 -8.86 -3.04 28.69
N SER A 386 -8.43 -4.04 29.46
CA SER A 386 -7.60 -5.13 28.96
C SER A 386 -8.32 -5.94 27.88
N LEU A 387 -9.61 -6.24 28.07
CA LEU A 387 -10.42 -6.92 27.07
C LEU A 387 -10.48 -6.10 25.77
N MET A 388 -10.68 -4.78 25.85
CA MET A 388 -10.63 -3.91 24.68
C MET A 388 -9.23 -3.87 24.04
N GLY A 389 -8.19 -3.70 24.85
CA GLY A 389 -6.80 -3.53 24.40
C GLY A 389 -6.19 -4.75 23.70
N TRP A 390 -6.67 -5.95 24.00
CA TRP A 390 -6.14 -7.20 23.43
C TRP A 390 -7.12 -7.90 22.49
N VAL A 391 -8.41 -7.95 22.82
CA VAL A 391 -9.38 -8.73 22.04
C VAL A 391 -9.80 -8.00 20.77
N LEU A 392 -9.99 -6.68 20.81
CA LEU A 392 -10.37 -5.91 19.62
C LEU A 392 -9.30 -6.02 18.50
N PRO A 393 -7.99 -5.83 18.76
CA PRO A 393 -6.94 -6.14 17.80
C PRO A 393 -6.98 -7.57 17.26
N ALA A 394 -7.23 -8.56 18.14
CA ALA A 394 -7.25 -9.96 17.74
C ALA A 394 -8.37 -10.25 16.73
N LEU A 395 -9.58 -9.69 16.95
CA LEU A 395 -10.71 -9.88 16.04
C LEU A 395 -10.41 -9.33 14.64
N ILE A 396 -9.80 -8.15 14.54
CA ILE A 396 -9.42 -7.54 13.26
C ILE A 396 -8.40 -8.41 12.53
N VAL A 397 -7.37 -8.88 13.25
CA VAL A 397 -6.30 -9.71 12.68
C VAL A 397 -6.79 -11.08 12.25
N ILE A 398 -7.73 -11.68 12.98
CA ILE A 398 -8.38 -12.94 12.59
C ILE A 398 -9.14 -12.74 11.27
N GLY A 399 -9.91 -11.65 11.14
CA GLY A 399 -10.63 -11.34 9.91
C GLY A 399 -9.69 -11.17 8.71
N THR A 400 -8.62 -10.39 8.86
CA THR A 400 -7.62 -10.21 7.78
C THR A 400 -6.80 -11.47 7.50
N GLY A 401 -6.59 -12.31 8.52
CA GLY A 401 -5.94 -13.60 8.40
C GLY A 401 -6.76 -14.61 7.59
N ILE A 402 -8.07 -14.69 7.85
CA ILE A 402 -9.02 -15.54 7.11
C ILE A 402 -9.07 -15.13 5.63
N ALA A 403 -9.02 -13.82 5.35
CA ALA A 403 -8.94 -13.29 3.99
C ALA A 403 -7.60 -13.58 3.27
N ASN A 404 -6.64 -14.22 3.96
CA ASN A 404 -5.30 -14.52 3.47
C ASN A 404 -4.57 -13.29 2.91
N SER A 405 -4.73 -12.13 3.57
CA SER A 405 -4.22 -10.85 3.11
C SER A 405 -2.72 -10.63 3.40
N TYR A 406 -2.03 -11.54 4.08
CA TYR A 406 -0.60 -11.45 4.42
C TYR A 406 0.29 -12.22 3.44
N GLY A 407 1.51 -11.73 3.20
CA GLY A 407 2.49 -12.36 2.31
C GLY A 407 3.84 -11.63 2.30
N PRO A 408 4.76 -12.04 1.40
CA PRO A 408 6.04 -11.35 1.23
C PRO A 408 5.82 -9.97 0.60
N TYR A 409 6.45 -8.97 1.20
CA TYR A 409 6.53 -7.60 0.73
C TYR A 409 7.98 -7.27 0.42
N CYS A 410 8.27 -7.13 -0.87
CA CYS A 410 9.62 -6.81 -1.36
C CYS A 410 9.66 -5.35 -1.81
N ILE A 411 10.68 -4.63 -1.37
CA ILE A 411 11.15 -3.41 -2.02
C ILE A 411 12.32 -3.84 -2.90
N ARG A 412 12.26 -3.43 -4.16
CA ARG A 412 13.21 -3.85 -5.19
C ARG A 412 13.87 -2.61 -5.77
N ASP A 413 15.18 -2.69 -5.97
CA ASP A 413 15.99 -1.65 -6.58
C ASP A 413 15.75 -1.54 -8.09
N GLU A 414 16.27 -0.47 -8.69
CA GLU A 414 16.37 -0.24 -10.14
C GLU A 414 16.98 -1.43 -10.88
N LYS A 415 17.94 -2.13 -10.25
CA LYS A 415 18.60 -3.32 -10.81
C LYS A 415 17.81 -4.61 -10.61
N ASN A 416 16.55 -4.50 -10.20
CA ASN A 416 15.68 -5.64 -9.89
C ASN A 416 16.22 -6.51 -8.72
N VAL A 417 17.11 -5.98 -7.89
CA VAL A 417 17.66 -6.63 -6.69
C VAL A 417 16.76 -6.34 -5.48
N ILE A 418 16.48 -7.34 -4.66
CA ILE A 418 15.64 -7.18 -3.46
C ILE A 418 16.45 -6.44 -2.39
N THR A 419 16.08 -5.19 -2.09
CA THR A 419 16.76 -4.32 -1.12
C THR A 419 16.19 -4.44 0.28
N LEU A 420 14.88 -4.70 0.37
CA LEU A 420 14.20 -5.06 1.61
C LEU A 420 13.18 -6.14 1.32
N GLU A 421 13.22 -7.19 2.13
CA GLU A 421 12.23 -8.26 2.09
C GLU A 421 11.68 -8.43 3.49
N LEU A 422 10.36 -8.23 3.64
CA LEU A 422 9.68 -8.33 4.92
C LEU A 422 8.30 -8.97 4.72
N CYS A 423 7.72 -9.53 5.76
CA CYS A 423 6.41 -10.18 5.70
C CYS A 423 5.30 -9.22 6.15
N TRP A 424 4.41 -8.85 5.24
CA TRP A 424 3.38 -7.84 5.45
C TRP A 424 2.12 -8.06 4.60
N PHE A 425 1.28 -7.04 4.44
CA PHE A 425 0.08 -7.12 3.62
C PHE A 425 0.41 -7.29 2.13
N ARG A 426 -0.21 -8.29 1.50
CA ARG A 426 -0.28 -8.45 0.04
C ARG A 426 -1.42 -7.62 -0.55
N GLU A 427 -2.54 -7.52 0.18
CA GLU A 427 -3.72 -6.80 -0.26
C GLU A 427 -3.77 -5.37 0.31
N LYS A 428 -3.80 -4.38 -0.58
CA LYS A 428 -3.81 -2.95 -0.20
C LYS A 428 -5.08 -2.54 0.53
N THR A 429 -6.24 -3.05 0.11
CA THR A 429 -7.52 -2.71 0.74
C THR A 429 -7.52 -3.06 2.23
N ALA A 430 -7.05 -4.26 2.57
CA ALA A 430 -6.92 -4.70 3.95
C ALA A 430 -5.96 -3.78 4.73
N LEU A 431 -4.78 -3.47 4.18
CA LEU A 431 -3.82 -2.54 4.77
C LEU A 431 -4.43 -1.15 5.05
N TYR A 432 -5.08 -0.53 4.08
CA TYR A 432 -5.66 0.80 4.25
C TYR A 432 -6.78 0.80 5.30
N VAL A 433 -7.67 -0.20 5.27
CA VAL A 433 -8.80 -0.26 6.20
C VAL A 433 -8.32 -0.59 7.62
N THR A 434 -7.53 -1.65 7.78
CA THR A 434 -7.20 -2.17 9.12
C THR A 434 -6.02 -1.50 9.78
N VAL A 435 -5.07 -0.95 9.01
CA VAL A 435 -3.91 -0.25 9.59
C VAL A 435 -4.12 1.26 9.56
N TYR A 436 -4.25 1.85 8.37
CA TYR A 436 -4.34 3.32 8.25
C TYR A 436 -5.65 3.88 8.80
N GLY A 437 -6.78 3.26 8.47
CA GLY A 437 -8.09 3.65 8.98
C GLY A 437 -8.17 3.52 10.49
N TYR A 438 -7.71 2.39 11.03
CA TYR A 438 -7.65 2.17 12.48
C TYR A 438 -6.74 3.19 13.19
N CYS A 439 -5.52 3.38 12.67
CA CYS A 439 -4.57 4.36 13.19
C CYS A 439 -5.15 5.78 13.18
N LEU A 440 -5.80 6.19 12.09
CA LEU A 440 -6.43 7.51 11.98
C LEU A 440 -7.52 7.71 13.04
N ILE A 441 -8.41 6.73 13.23
CA ILE A 441 -9.49 6.80 14.22
C ILE A 441 -8.91 6.97 15.63
N ILE A 442 -7.94 6.14 16.00
CA ILE A 442 -7.29 6.21 17.31
C ILE A 442 -6.53 7.52 17.48
N PHE A 443 -5.78 7.95 16.46
CA PHE A 443 -5.02 9.20 16.51
C PHE A 443 -5.93 10.41 16.70
N LEU A 444 -7.05 10.50 15.96
CA LEU A 444 -8.01 11.59 16.12
C LEU A 444 -8.63 11.59 17.52
N PHE A 445 -9.01 10.41 18.03
CA PHE A 445 -9.52 10.27 19.40
C PHE A 445 -8.48 10.76 20.43
N SER A 446 -7.25 10.26 20.33
CA SER A 446 -6.12 10.62 21.18
C SER A 446 -5.80 12.12 21.11
N ALA A 447 -5.84 12.72 19.92
CA ALA A 447 -5.58 14.15 19.70
C ALA A 447 -6.64 15.02 20.39
N VAL A 448 -7.93 14.67 20.27
CA VAL A 448 -9.01 15.38 20.97
C VAL A 448 -8.80 15.35 22.48
N ILE A 449 -8.49 14.17 23.04
CA ILE A 449 -8.25 14.04 24.48
C ILE A 449 -7.02 14.84 24.92
N LEU A 450 -5.92 14.75 24.17
CA LEU A 450 -4.70 15.50 24.46
C LEU A 450 -4.96 17.01 24.42
N SER A 451 -5.73 17.51 23.46
CA SER A 451 -6.13 18.93 23.39
C SER A 451 -6.93 19.36 24.62
N LEU A 452 -7.88 18.55 25.10
CA LEU A 452 -8.66 18.85 26.31
C LEU A 452 -7.80 18.87 27.57
N VAL A 453 -6.90 17.89 27.71
CA VAL A 453 -5.95 17.83 28.84
C VAL A 453 -5.00 19.03 28.80
N SER A 454 -4.49 19.38 27.61
CA SER A 454 -3.63 20.55 27.41
C SER A 454 -4.34 21.83 27.81
N TRP A 455 -5.55 22.04 27.31
CA TRP A 455 -6.38 23.20 27.67
C TRP A 455 -6.52 23.32 29.18
N LYS A 456 -6.82 22.21 29.87
CA LYS A 456 -7.00 22.20 31.33
C LYS A 456 -5.69 22.53 32.06
N ILE A 457 -4.55 21.97 31.65
CA ILE A 457 -3.24 22.23 32.23
C ILE A 457 -2.86 23.71 32.09
N PHE A 458 -3.00 24.29 30.89
CA PHE A 458 -2.67 25.70 30.66
C PHE A 458 -3.62 26.65 31.40
N THR A 459 -4.92 26.33 31.46
CA THR A 459 -5.90 27.13 32.23
C THR A 459 -5.60 27.13 33.72
N LEU A 460 -5.19 25.99 34.28
CA LEU A 460 -4.83 25.90 35.71
C LEU A 460 -3.51 26.62 36.00
N SER A 461 -2.55 26.54 35.09
CA SER A 461 -1.27 27.26 35.19
C SER A 461 -1.47 28.77 35.11
N SER A 462 -2.38 29.28 34.27
CA SER A 462 -2.70 30.71 34.19
C SER A 462 -3.50 31.21 35.40
N ALA A 463 -4.32 30.35 36.02
CA ALA A 463 -5.06 30.69 37.24
C ALA A 463 -4.15 30.81 38.48
N THR A 464 -2.96 30.20 38.46
CA THR A 464 -1.97 30.24 39.55
C THR A 464 -0.88 31.28 39.30
N ALA A 465 -1.17 32.32 38.51
CA ALA A 465 -0.21 33.31 38.02
C ALA A 465 0.42 34.15 39.15
N GLY A 466 1.53 33.63 39.69
CA GLY A 466 2.44 34.35 40.60
C GLY A 466 3.89 33.85 40.57
N LYS A 467 4.24 32.82 39.78
CA LYS A 467 5.63 32.31 39.68
C LYS A 467 6.05 31.97 38.25
N GLU A 468 6.92 32.83 37.73
CA GLU A 468 8.07 32.66 36.83
C GLU A 468 8.06 31.72 35.60
N LYS A 469 8.85 32.15 34.60
CA LYS A 469 9.25 31.52 33.32
C LYS A 469 9.57 30.01 33.39
N GLY A 470 9.98 29.49 34.55
CA GLY A 470 10.25 28.07 34.78
C GLY A 470 9.02 27.16 34.83
N GLN A 471 7.84 27.69 35.18
CA GLN A 471 6.60 26.92 35.27
C GLN A 471 5.99 26.64 33.88
N HIS A 472 6.15 27.58 32.95
CA HIS A 472 5.77 27.43 31.54
C HIS A 472 6.61 26.34 30.83
N TRP A 473 7.93 26.33 31.02
CA TRP A 473 8.82 25.32 30.44
C TRP A 473 8.51 23.90 30.94
N LYS A 474 8.20 23.75 32.24
CA LYS A 474 7.75 22.47 32.80
C LYS A 474 6.45 22.01 32.14
N GLY A 475 5.46 22.90 31.96
CA GLY A 475 4.20 22.58 31.28
C GLY A 475 4.40 22.12 29.82
N VAL A 476 5.27 22.79 29.07
CA VAL A 476 5.63 22.40 27.69
C VAL A 476 6.32 21.03 27.67
N LEU A 477 7.25 20.77 28.59
CA LEU A 477 7.95 19.48 28.68
C LEU A 477 6.99 18.33 29.05
N THR A 478 6.06 18.57 29.97
CA THR A 478 5.00 17.62 30.33
C THR A 478 4.09 17.35 29.13
N LEU A 479 3.69 18.39 28.39
CA LEU A 479 2.87 18.25 27.20
C LEU A 479 3.58 17.46 26.11
N LEU A 480 4.88 17.69 25.90
CA LEU A 480 5.70 16.97 24.94
C LEU A 480 5.85 15.48 25.32
N GLY A 481 6.01 15.18 26.61
CA GLY A 481 6.01 13.80 27.11
C GLY A 481 4.67 13.09 26.89
N LEU A 482 3.56 13.74 27.25
CA LEU A 482 2.20 13.21 27.04
C LEU A 482 1.90 13.01 25.56
N SER A 483 2.34 13.94 24.71
CA SER A 483 2.25 13.87 23.26
C SER A 483 2.94 12.64 22.67
N CYS A 484 4.19 12.38 23.10
CA CYS A 484 4.94 11.19 22.68
C CYS A 484 4.32 9.89 23.22
N LEU A 485 3.76 9.93 24.43
CA LEU A 485 3.06 8.80 25.05
C LEU A 485 1.76 8.44 24.31
N VAL A 486 1.02 9.44 23.84
CA VAL A 486 -0.33 9.32 23.27
C VAL A 486 -0.33 9.08 21.76
N GLY A 487 0.82 9.19 21.09
CA GLY A 487 1.00 8.67 19.72
C GLY A 487 1.25 9.71 18.63
N LEU A 488 1.75 10.91 18.96
CA LEU A 488 2.23 11.88 17.95
C LEU A 488 3.21 11.29 16.91
N PRO A 489 4.15 10.38 17.28
CA PRO A 489 5.01 9.70 16.31
C PRO A 489 4.20 8.95 15.24
N TRP A 490 3.07 8.35 15.60
CA TRP A 490 2.25 7.56 14.68
C TRP A 490 1.39 8.42 13.76
N GLY A 491 1.04 9.64 14.17
CA GLY A 491 0.49 10.65 13.26
C GLY A 491 1.48 11.01 12.13
N LEU A 492 2.78 11.07 12.45
CA LEU A 492 3.83 11.31 11.44
C LEU A 492 3.98 10.13 10.47
N ALA A 493 3.70 8.89 10.91
CA ALA A 493 3.64 7.73 10.00
C ALA A 493 2.59 7.90 8.90
N LEU A 494 1.43 8.52 9.19
CA LEU A 494 0.41 8.81 8.17
C LEU A 494 0.90 9.83 7.12
N LEU A 495 1.83 10.70 7.52
CA LEU A 495 2.44 11.73 6.68
C LEU A 495 3.66 11.22 5.91
N THR A 496 4.08 9.97 6.09
CA THR A 496 5.24 9.38 5.37
C THR A 496 5.08 9.38 3.85
N SER A 497 3.83 9.41 3.35
CA SER A 497 3.54 9.57 1.92
C SER A 497 3.96 10.93 1.34
N LEU A 498 4.21 11.93 2.19
CA LEU A 498 4.57 13.29 1.77
C LEU A 498 6.07 13.46 1.48
N GLY A 499 6.92 12.49 1.84
CA GLY A 499 8.33 12.48 1.40
C GLY A 499 9.32 11.87 2.39
N GLN A 500 10.55 11.63 1.91
CA GLN A 500 11.63 10.96 2.62
C GLN A 500 11.99 11.59 3.98
N PHE A 501 11.90 12.92 4.11
CA PHE A 501 12.16 13.63 5.37
C PHE A 501 11.23 13.14 6.50
N THR A 502 9.94 12.98 6.21
CA THR A 502 8.95 12.56 7.22
C THR A 502 9.20 11.13 7.72
N ALA A 503 9.77 10.25 6.89
CA ALA A 503 10.17 8.90 7.27
C ALA A 503 11.34 8.89 8.26
N TYR A 504 12.35 9.75 8.08
CA TYR A 504 13.45 9.89 9.05
C TYR A 504 12.97 10.45 10.38
N VAL A 505 12.13 11.48 10.33
CA VAL A 505 11.55 12.09 11.53
C VAL A 505 10.68 11.07 12.29
N PHE A 506 9.87 10.29 11.58
CA PHE A 506 9.12 9.17 12.16
C PHE A 506 10.02 8.15 12.85
N ALA A 507 11.09 7.72 12.19
CA ALA A 507 12.04 6.76 12.77
C ALA A 507 12.70 7.30 14.04
N LEU A 508 13.09 8.58 14.04
CA LEU A 508 13.65 9.26 15.22
C LEU A 508 12.65 9.28 16.38
N PHE A 509 11.43 9.75 16.17
CA PHE A 509 10.43 9.82 17.24
C PHE A 509 10.04 8.44 17.78
N THR A 510 9.94 7.43 16.91
CA THR A 510 9.65 6.05 17.31
C THR A 510 10.79 5.47 18.15
N SER A 511 12.05 5.80 17.84
CA SER A 511 13.22 5.38 18.62
C SER A 511 13.25 6.00 20.02
N LEU A 512 12.81 7.25 20.16
CA LEU A 512 12.76 7.96 21.44
C LEU A 512 11.51 7.62 22.28
N GLN A 513 10.48 7.01 21.68
CA GLN A 513 9.22 6.71 22.36
C GLN A 513 9.42 5.88 23.63
N GLY A 514 10.27 4.84 23.59
CA GLY A 514 10.59 4.01 24.77
C GLY A 514 11.32 4.80 25.87
N VAL A 515 12.19 5.73 25.50
CA VAL A 515 12.90 6.61 26.44
C VAL A 515 11.93 7.54 27.16
N PHE A 516 11.00 8.16 26.42
CA PHE A 516 9.99 9.04 27.03
C PHE A 516 9.09 8.30 28.01
N ILE A 517 8.64 7.09 27.64
CA ILE A 517 7.84 6.22 28.53
C ILE A 517 8.62 5.89 29.81
N PHE A 518 9.89 5.51 29.69
CA PHE A 518 10.73 5.22 30.84
C PHE A 518 10.90 6.43 31.76
N CYS A 519 11.25 7.60 31.21
CA CYS A 519 11.40 8.82 31.99
C CYS A 519 10.10 9.20 32.69
N TRP A 520 8.96 9.09 32.01
CA TRP A 520 7.64 9.37 32.58
C TRP A 520 7.31 8.42 33.74
N PHE A 521 7.60 7.13 33.58
CA PHE A 521 7.41 6.13 34.64
C PHE A 521 8.24 6.46 35.88
N ILE A 522 9.52 6.83 35.71
CA ILE A 522 10.37 7.23 36.83
C ILE A 522 9.83 8.47 37.53
N VAL A 523 9.43 9.51 36.79
CA VAL A 523 8.92 10.76 37.37
C VAL A 523 7.63 10.53 38.17
N LEU A 524 6.73 9.66 37.69
CA LEU A 524 5.46 9.40 38.37
C LEU A 524 5.58 8.43 39.56
N TYR A 525 6.42 7.41 39.44
CA TYR A 525 6.38 6.25 40.35
C TYR A 525 7.63 6.09 41.22
N CYS A 526 8.74 6.75 40.89
CA CYS A 526 9.90 6.87 41.78
C CYS A 526 9.81 8.21 42.53
N PRO A 527 9.55 8.20 43.86
CA PRO A 527 9.58 9.44 44.63
C PRO A 527 10.99 10.05 44.55
N SER A 528 11.09 11.35 44.24
CA SER A 528 12.34 12.07 44.44
C SER A 528 12.74 11.90 45.90
N GLN A 529 13.87 11.27 46.20
CA GLN A 529 14.48 11.42 47.50
C GLN A 529 14.75 12.92 47.67
N SER A 530 13.95 13.58 48.50
CA SER A 530 14.27 14.89 49.02
C SER A 530 15.68 14.82 49.61
N THR A 531 16.56 15.62 49.05
CA THR A 531 17.86 16.06 49.59
C THR A 531 18.05 15.68 51.06
N VAL A 532 19.00 14.77 51.31
CA VAL A 532 19.61 14.55 52.61
C VAL A 532 20.18 15.90 53.06
N THR A 533 19.53 16.55 54.01
CA THR A 533 20.07 17.73 54.69
C THR A 533 21.26 17.28 55.54
N SER A 534 22.47 17.32 54.96
CA SER A 534 23.69 17.35 55.75
C SER A 534 23.96 18.80 56.13
N SER A 535 23.42 19.23 57.27
CA SER A 535 23.89 20.42 57.97
C SER A 535 24.50 19.96 59.29
N SER A 536 25.79 19.64 59.22
CA SER A 536 26.69 19.70 60.37
C SER A 536 26.96 21.19 60.67
N GLY A 537 26.43 21.68 61.79
CA GLY A 537 26.66 23.05 62.25
C GLY A 537 26.38 23.17 63.74
N THR A 538 27.43 22.97 64.54
CA THR A 538 27.51 23.28 65.97
C THR A 538 27.23 24.75 66.27
N ALA A 539 26.33 25.05 67.22
CA ALA A 539 26.45 26.19 68.15
C ALA A 539 25.40 26.15 69.29
N ARG A 540 25.90 25.98 70.52
CA ARG A 540 25.58 26.67 71.79
C ARG A 540 24.13 27.13 72.12
N VAL A 541 23.63 26.60 73.24
CA VAL A 541 23.14 27.27 74.47
C VAL A 541 22.13 28.43 74.31
N ASP A 542 20.89 28.23 74.78
CA ASP A 542 20.40 28.92 75.98
C ASP A 542 19.10 28.32 76.56
N HIS A 543 19.05 28.34 77.89
CA HIS A 543 17.98 27.88 78.77
C HIS A 543 16.89 28.97 78.89
N ALA A 544 15.60 28.62 78.79
CA ALA A 544 14.53 29.35 79.47
C ALA A 544 13.29 28.47 79.67
N GLN A 545 12.95 28.21 80.93
CA GLN A 545 11.66 27.71 81.40
C GLN A 545 10.54 28.72 81.08
N ILE A 546 9.28 28.25 81.00
CA ILE A 546 8.07 28.78 81.68
C ILE A 546 6.88 27.89 81.26
N VAL A 547 6.47 26.96 82.13
CA VAL A 547 5.20 26.93 82.91
C VAL A 547 3.93 26.70 82.07
N SER A 548 3.35 25.52 82.28
CA SER A 548 1.97 25.14 81.95
C SER A 548 1.03 25.50 83.12
N HIS A 549 0.06 26.37 82.83
CA HIS A 549 -1.30 26.45 83.39
C HIS A 549 -2.17 26.66 82.14
N GLU A 550 -3.27 25.96 81.84
CA GLU A 550 -4.28 25.20 82.58
C GLU A 550 -4.79 24.06 81.70
#